data_AF-A0A367HJ08-F1
#
_entry.id   AF-A0A367HJ08-F1
#
_cell.length_a   1.000
_cell.length_b   1.000
_cell.length_c   1.000
_cell.angle_alpha   90.00
_cell.angle_beta   90.00
_cell.angle_gamma   90.00
#
_symmetry.space_group_name_H-M   'P 1'
#
loop_
_entity.id
_entity.type
_entity.pdbx_description
1 polymer ?
#
loop_
_entity_poly.entity_id
_entity_poly.type
_entity_poly.pdbx_seq_one_letter_code
_entity_poly.pdbx_strand_id
1 'polypeptide(L)'
;MLYAFGFERVGVVVGDLYFVDPDPLPGQATPEHGVRLELRTFESGELTGSIYAARPISIGRPLWRVDLLQDVNAAPNALDRAHHHPGFTGWDPGPRVFVEELSRDPLSWLTRQLTDVSGLLKESGISPAEVPAADVRALRDAAPEIANTVRGLLKRVWSGELGRPPGAAGSDAATSVRASWL
;
A
#
# COMPACT_ATOMS: atom_id res chain seq x y z
N MET A 1 -10.59 -1.99 4.77
CA MET A 1 -11.06 -1.74 3.39
C MET A 1 -9.94 -2.10 2.43
N LEU A 2 -10.26 -2.64 1.24
CA LEU A 2 -9.30 -2.89 0.16
C LEU A 2 -9.85 -2.35 -1.16
N TYR A 3 -9.00 -1.63 -1.90
CA TYR A 3 -9.19 -1.27 -3.31
C TYR A 3 -8.07 -1.90 -4.13
N ALA A 4 -8.38 -2.38 -5.34
CA ALA A 4 -7.42 -2.95 -6.26
C ALA A 4 -7.61 -2.37 -7.67
N PHE A 5 -6.53 -1.85 -8.24
CA PHE A 5 -6.42 -1.39 -9.62
C PHE A 5 -5.58 -2.40 -10.38
N GLY A 6 -6.22 -3.31 -11.11
CA GLY A 6 -5.54 -4.35 -11.89
C GLY A 6 -5.33 -3.93 -13.34
N PHE A 7 -4.13 -4.19 -13.86
CA PHE A 7 -3.80 -4.11 -15.28
C PHE A 7 -3.53 -5.53 -15.80
N GLU A 8 -2.72 -5.71 -16.85
CA GLU A 8 -2.49 -7.02 -17.45
C GLU A 8 -1.66 -7.95 -16.55
N ARG A 9 -0.55 -7.45 -15.98
CA ARG A 9 0.42 -8.21 -15.18
C ARG A 9 0.78 -7.57 -13.86
N VAL A 10 0.51 -6.28 -13.69
CA VAL A 10 0.71 -5.58 -12.43
C VAL A 10 -0.55 -4.83 -12.02
N GLY A 11 -0.56 -4.35 -10.77
CA GLY A 11 -1.64 -3.54 -10.27
C GLY A 11 -1.30 -2.94 -8.92
N VAL A 12 -2.11 -1.97 -8.50
CA VAL A 12 -1.95 -1.29 -7.22
C VAL A 12 -3.07 -1.72 -6.28
N VAL A 13 -2.71 -2.14 -5.07
CA VAL A 13 -3.66 -2.37 -3.98
C VAL A 13 -3.50 -1.29 -2.92
N VAL A 14 -4.63 -0.86 -2.35
CA VAL A 14 -4.67 0.21 -1.35
C VAL A 14 -5.63 -0.20 -0.23
N GLY A 15 -5.19 -0.07 1.02
CA GLY A 15 -6.02 -0.40 2.19
C GLY A 15 -5.68 0.45 3.40
N ASP A 16 -6.66 0.62 4.30
CA ASP A 16 -6.40 1.16 5.62
C ASP A 16 -5.70 0.13 6.51
N LEU A 17 -4.89 0.63 7.44
CA LEU A 17 -4.10 -0.17 8.35
C LEU A 17 -4.23 0.37 9.77
N TYR A 18 -4.36 -0.54 10.73
CA TYR A 18 -3.97 -0.34 12.12
C TYR A 18 -2.86 -1.33 12.48
N PHE A 19 -1.78 -0.83 13.07
CA PHE A 19 -0.57 -1.60 13.30
C PHE A 19 0.00 -1.34 14.69
N VAL A 20 0.43 -2.40 15.37
CA VAL A 20 1.27 -2.32 16.57
C VAL A 20 2.55 -3.07 16.26
N ASP A 21 3.65 -2.33 16.23
CA ASP A 21 4.98 -2.87 15.97
C ASP A 21 5.51 -3.59 17.23
N PRO A 22 5.83 -4.90 17.17
CA PRO A 22 6.45 -5.58 18.29
C PRO A 22 7.89 -5.14 18.56
N ASP A 23 8.57 -4.51 17.59
CA ASP A 23 9.95 -4.03 17.71
C ASP A 23 10.05 -2.58 17.20
N PRO A 24 9.40 -1.62 17.89
CA PRO A 24 9.29 -0.26 17.41
C PRO A 24 10.64 0.45 17.43
N LEU A 25 10.88 1.29 16.41
CA LEU A 25 12.00 2.24 16.46
C LEU A 25 11.84 3.20 17.65
N PRO A 26 12.94 3.78 18.17
CA PRO A 26 12.86 4.79 19.22
C PRO A 26 11.88 5.91 18.85
N GLY A 27 10.90 6.15 19.71
CA GLY A 27 9.83 7.13 19.48
C GLY A 27 8.59 6.61 18.74
N GLN A 28 8.54 5.33 18.34
CA GLN A 28 7.42 4.71 17.61
C GLN A 28 6.68 3.63 18.43
N ALA A 29 6.77 3.66 19.76
CA ALA A 29 6.22 2.61 20.63
C ALA A 29 4.68 2.57 20.67
N THR A 30 4.03 3.64 20.28
CA THR A 30 2.56 3.74 20.20
C THR A 30 2.04 3.12 18.90
N PRO A 31 0.77 2.65 18.89
CA PRO A 31 0.16 2.13 17.68
C PRO A 31 0.12 3.15 16.54
N GLU A 32 0.03 2.62 15.32
CA GLU A 32 -0.02 3.38 14.08
C GLU A 32 -1.29 3.10 13.32
N HIS A 33 -1.77 4.10 12.60
CA HIS A 33 -2.83 3.93 11.62
C HIS A 33 -2.59 4.76 10.38
N GLY A 34 -3.24 4.38 9.29
CA GLY A 34 -3.10 5.11 8.03
C GLY A 34 -3.48 4.28 6.83
N VAL A 35 -2.82 4.55 5.71
CA VAL A 35 -3.09 3.88 4.42
C VAL A 35 -1.83 3.23 3.90
N ARG A 36 -1.92 1.94 3.55
CA ARG A 36 -0.90 1.19 2.85
C ARG A 36 -1.26 1.09 1.37
N LEU A 37 -0.27 1.29 0.52
CA LEU A 37 -0.34 1.08 -0.91
C LEU A 37 0.77 0.11 -1.32
N GLU A 38 0.46 -0.86 -2.17
CA GLU A 38 1.45 -1.76 -2.76
C GLU A 38 1.29 -1.87 -4.27
N LEU A 39 2.39 -1.85 -5.00
CA LEU A 39 2.46 -2.36 -6.37
C LEU A 39 2.66 -3.87 -6.29
N ARG A 40 1.81 -4.64 -6.97
CA ARG A 40 1.77 -6.11 -6.92
C ARG A 40 1.78 -6.68 -8.34
N THR A 41 2.21 -7.93 -8.48
CA THR A 41 1.89 -8.70 -9.68
C THR A 41 0.41 -9.11 -9.68
N PHE A 42 -0.19 -9.22 -10.85
CA PHE A 42 -1.56 -9.67 -11.06
C PHE A 42 -1.55 -10.82 -12.08
N GLU A 43 -2.37 -11.83 -11.84
CA GLU A 43 -2.47 -13.00 -12.70
C GLU A 43 -3.93 -13.31 -13.00
N SER A 44 -4.27 -13.43 -14.29
CA SER A 44 -5.53 -14.02 -14.71
C SER A 44 -5.42 -15.54 -14.66
N GLY A 45 -6.26 -16.18 -13.86
CA GLY A 45 -6.34 -17.63 -13.77
C GLY A 45 -6.97 -18.26 -15.01
N GLU A 46 -6.82 -19.59 -15.10
CA GLU A 46 -7.45 -20.40 -16.13
C GLU A 46 -8.97 -20.26 -16.10
N LEU A 47 -9.59 -20.34 -17.28
CA LEU A 47 -11.04 -20.31 -17.40
C LEU A 47 -11.64 -21.60 -16.82
N THR A 48 -12.30 -21.49 -15.68
CA THR A 48 -12.97 -22.62 -15.04
C THR A 48 -14.37 -22.79 -15.60
N GLY A 49 -14.51 -23.61 -16.65
CA GLY A 49 -15.81 -23.97 -17.23
C GLY A 49 -15.99 -23.50 -18.67
N SER A 50 -17.17 -22.97 -19.00
CA SER A 50 -17.51 -22.55 -20.36
C SER A 50 -16.87 -21.20 -20.72
N ILE A 51 -16.96 -20.82 -22.00
CA ILE A 51 -16.53 -19.50 -22.50
C ILE A 51 -17.16 -18.30 -21.76
N TYR A 52 -18.32 -18.50 -21.12
CA TYR A 52 -19.03 -17.44 -20.37
C TYR A 52 -18.67 -17.43 -18.88
N ALA A 53 -17.84 -18.35 -18.40
CA ALA A 53 -17.46 -18.41 -17.01
C ALA A 53 -16.55 -17.23 -16.61
N ALA A 54 -16.66 -16.82 -15.35
CA ALA A 54 -15.70 -15.88 -14.77
C ALA A 54 -14.32 -16.55 -14.67
N ARG A 55 -13.26 -15.74 -14.78
CA ARG A 55 -11.89 -16.18 -14.53
C ARG A 55 -11.47 -15.78 -13.11
N PRO A 56 -10.77 -16.64 -12.37
CA PRO A 56 -10.08 -16.22 -11.16
C PRO A 56 -9.07 -15.10 -11.47
N ILE A 57 -8.88 -14.18 -10.52
CA ILE A 57 -7.86 -13.14 -10.59
C ILE A 57 -7.07 -13.21 -9.28
N SER A 58 -5.76 -13.35 -9.39
CA SER A 58 -4.86 -13.44 -8.25
C SER A 58 -4.01 -12.18 -8.12
N ILE A 59 -3.87 -11.68 -6.89
CA ILE A 59 -2.95 -10.60 -6.54
C ILE A 59 -1.68 -11.27 -5.98
N GLY A 60 -0.65 -11.34 -6.82
CA GLY A 60 0.63 -11.98 -6.55
C GLY A 60 1.60 -11.06 -5.81
N ARG A 61 2.90 -11.39 -5.80
CA ARG A 61 3.95 -10.82 -4.93
C ARG A 61 4.04 -9.28 -4.92
N PRO A 62 4.50 -8.65 -3.83
CA PRO A 62 4.76 -7.22 -3.78
C PRO A 62 6.03 -6.86 -4.54
N LEU A 63 5.99 -5.69 -5.17
CA LEU A 63 7.11 -5.10 -5.91
C LEU A 63 7.62 -3.84 -5.19
N TRP A 64 6.69 -3.05 -4.65
CA TRP A 64 6.94 -1.78 -3.98
C TRP A 64 5.81 -1.49 -3.00
N ARG A 65 6.11 -0.80 -1.89
CA ARG A 65 5.11 -0.45 -0.88
C ARG A 65 5.32 0.96 -0.35
N VAL A 66 4.22 1.63 -0.07
CA VAL A 66 4.16 2.93 0.61
C VAL A 66 3.24 2.79 1.82
N ASP A 67 3.73 3.26 2.95
CA ASP A 67 3.02 3.32 4.22
C ASP A 67 2.82 4.79 4.56
N LEU A 68 1.59 5.29 4.42
CA LEU A 68 1.19 6.64 4.82
C LEU A 68 0.58 6.55 6.23
N LEU A 69 1.46 6.38 7.22
CA LEU A 69 1.08 6.10 8.59
C LEU A 69 1.37 7.29 9.51
N GLN A 70 0.64 7.32 10.61
CA GLN A 70 0.86 8.23 11.72
C GLN A 70 0.59 7.53 13.06
N ASP A 71 1.10 8.11 14.14
CA ASP A 71 0.67 7.75 15.49
C ASP A 71 -0.86 7.90 15.62
N VAL A 72 -1.51 6.91 16.24
CA VAL A 72 -2.97 6.95 16.49
C VAL A 72 -3.40 8.11 17.39
N ASN A 73 -2.49 8.64 18.21
CA ASN A 73 -2.72 9.76 19.11
C ASN A 73 -2.27 11.11 18.51
N ALA A 74 -1.60 11.11 17.36
CA ALA A 74 -1.21 12.35 16.70
C ALA A 74 -2.42 13.08 16.11
N ALA A 75 -2.25 14.38 15.87
CA ALA A 75 -3.24 15.14 15.11
C ALA A 75 -3.49 14.49 13.74
N PRO A 76 -4.72 14.60 13.20
CA PRO A 76 -4.99 14.18 11.82
C PRO A 76 -3.99 14.78 10.84
N ASN A 77 -3.59 13.99 9.84
CA ASN A 77 -2.64 14.39 8.79
C ASN A 77 -1.21 14.69 9.30
N ALA A 78 -0.82 14.16 10.46
CA ALA A 78 0.57 14.28 10.94
C ALA A 78 1.57 13.54 10.06
N LEU A 79 1.22 12.32 9.62
CA LEU A 79 2.04 11.44 8.77
C LEU A 79 3.51 11.33 9.25
N ASP A 80 3.68 11.31 10.57
CA ASP A 80 4.96 11.31 11.28
C ASP A 80 5.71 9.97 11.17
N ARG A 81 5.09 8.97 10.52
CA ARG A 81 5.65 7.64 10.29
C ARG A 81 5.54 7.22 8.83
N ALA A 82 5.29 8.17 7.93
CA ALA A 82 5.18 7.87 6.52
C ALA A 82 6.54 7.42 5.95
N HIS A 83 6.55 6.30 5.26
CA HIS A 83 7.75 5.72 4.64
C HIS A 83 7.39 4.88 3.43
N HIS A 84 8.39 4.47 2.67
CA HIS A 84 8.21 3.48 1.61
C HIS A 84 9.27 2.39 1.68
N HIS A 85 8.99 1.29 1.00
CA HIS A 85 9.86 0.14 0.84
C HIS A 85 10.17 -0.01 -0.64
N PRO A 86 11.40 0.33 -1.09
CA PRO A 86 11.78 0.26 -2.50
C PRO A 86 11.72 -1.15 -3.09
N GLY A 87 11.89 -2.20 -2.28
CA GLY A 87 11.90 -3.58 -2.73
C GLY A 87 11.56 -4.58 -1.64
N PHE A 88 11.53 -5.86 -2.03
CA PHE A 88 11.09 -6.99 -1.20
C PHE A 88 12.00 -8.20 -1.38
N THR A 89 12.11 -8.99 -0.32
CA THR A 89 12.64 -10.36 -0.37
C THR A 89 11.47 -11.32 -0.19
N GLY A 90 11.00 -11.91 -1.29
CA GLY A 90 9.77 -12.70 -1.28
C GLY A 90 8.56 -11.84 -0.93
N TRP A 91 7.99 -12.04 0.26
CA TRP A 91 6.84 -11.28 0.77
C TRP A 91 7.22 -10.24 1.83
N ASP A 92 8.46 -10.27 2.29
CA ASP A 92 8.93 -9.39 3.36
C ASP A 92 9.49 -8.08 2.76
N PRO A 93 9.03 -6.92 3.26
CA PRO A 93 9.52 -5.64 2.78
C PRO A 93 10.99 -5.45 3.16
N GLY A 94 11.73 -4.76 2.30
CA GLY A 94 13.07 -4.27 2.63
C GLY A 94 13.04 -3.17 3.71
N PRO A 95 14.17 -2.47 3.94
CA PRO A 95 14.25 -1.39 4.94
C PRO A 95 13.23 -0.27 4.69
N ARG A 96 12.82 0.42 5.77
CA ARG A 96 12.00 1.64 5.68
C ARG A 96 12.84 2.79 5.12
N VAL A 97 12.32 3.47 4.12
CA VAL A 97 12.92 4.71 3.59
C VAL A 97 11.99 5.87 3.90
N PHE A 98 12.51 6.81 4.70
CA PHE A 98 11.81 8.03 5.10
C PHE A 98 12.29 9.18 4.22
N VAL A 99 11.35 9.86 3.57
CA VAL A 99 11.61 11.06 2.76
C VAL A 99 10.65 12.17 3.17
N GLU A 100 11.15 13.39 3.32
CA GLU A 100 10.39 14.52 3.86
C GLU A 100 9.13 14.82 3.03
N GLU A 101 9.24 14.68 1.70
CA GLU A 101 8.15 14.93 0.77
C GLU A 101 6.96 14.00 0.99
N LEU A 102 7.20 12.78 1.49
CA LEU A 102 6.13 11.81 1.74
C LEU A 102 5.25 12.22 2.92
N SER A 103 5.83 12.80 3.97
CA SER A 103 5.08 13.35 5.09
C SER A 103 4.44 14.71 4.73
N ARG A 104 5.14 15.54 3.94
CA ARG A 104 4.71 16.90 3.61
C ARG A 104 3.61 16.95 2.54
N ASP A 105 3.74 16.19 1.46
CA ASP A 105 2.78 16.16 0.35
C ASP A 105 2.71 14.73 -0.26
N PRO A 106 2.11 13.78 0.50
CA PRO A 106 2.11 12.37 0.13
C PRO A 106 1.46 12.09 -1.22
N LEU A 107 0.40 12.83 -1.57
CA LEU A 107 -0.38 12.56 -2.78
C LEU A 107 0.35 13.02 -4.03
N SER A 108 1.00 14.19 -4.00
CA SER A 108 1.85 14.62 -5.10
C SER A 108 3.08 13.72 -5.24
N TRP A 109 3.69 13.32 -4.12
CA TRP A 109 4.81 12.38 -4.15
C TRP A 109 4.39 11.04 -4.76
N LEU A 110 3.28 10.45 -4.29
CA LEU A 110 2.76 9.19 -4.80
C LEU A 110 2.43 9.27 -6.29
N THR A 111 1.78 10.35 -6.73
CA THR A 111 1.45 10.54 -8.15
C THR A 111 2.72 10.56 -8.99
N ARG A 112 3.78 11.26 -8.56
CA ARG A 112 5.07 11.25 -9.28
C ARG A 112 5.64 9.84 -9.41
N GLN A 113 5.68 9.07 -8.32
CA GLN A 113 6.17 7.69 -8.33
C GLN A 113 5.36 6.80 -9.29
N LEU A 114 4.03 6.88 -9.25
CA LEU A 114 3.16 6.09 -10.12
C LEU A 114 3.25 6.51 -11.60
N THR A 115 3.62 7.76 -11.88
CA THR A 115 3.85 8.22 -13.27
C THR A 115 5.23 7.84 -13.82
N ASP A 116 6.20 7.58 -12.94
CA ASP A 116 7.56 7.09 -13.25
C ASP A 116 7.77 5.62 -12.86
N VAL A 117 6.90 4.75 -13.39
CA VAL A 117 6.96 3.30 -13.15
C VAL A 117 8.33 2.71 -13.52
N SER A 118 8.99 3.23 -14.56
CA SER A 118 10.30 2.74 -14.98
C SER A 118 11.38 3.03 -13.94
N GLY A 119 11.38 4.22 -13.34
CA GLY A 119 12.24 4.54 -12.20
C GLY A 119 11.97 3.62 -11.01
N LEU A 120 10.70 3.42 -10.66
CA LEU A 120 10.27 2.57 -9.55
C LEU A 120 10.72 1.11 -9.73
N LEU A 121 10.49 0.51 -10.91
CA LEU A 121 10.91 -0.87 -11.19
C LEU A 121 12.43 -1.04 -11.09
N LYS A 122 13.19 -0.05 -11.58
CA LYS A 122 14.64 -0.04 -11.49
C LYS A 122 15.12 -0.01 -10.04
N GLU A 123 14.50 0.79 -9.18
CA GLU A 123 14.81 0.85 -7.75
C GLU A 123 14.46 -0.45 -7.02
N SER A 124 13.37 -1.12 -7.43
CA SER A 124 12.97 -2.42 -6.91
C SER A 124 13.83 -3.60 -7.43
N GLY A 125 14.80 -3.33 -8.30
CA GLY A 125 15.64 -4.36 -8.92
C GLY A 125 14.89 -5.26 -9.90
N ILE A 126 13.70 -4.84 -10.34
CA ILE A 126 12.85 -5.57 -11.28
C ILE A 126 13.22 -5.14 -12.69
N SER A 127 13.40 -6.10 -13.59
CA SER A 127 13.67 -5.77 -14.98
C SER A 127 12.44 -5.06 -15.57
N PRO A 128 12.60 -3.90 -16.25
CA PRO A 128 11.50 -3.28 -16.96
C PRO A 128 10.85 -4.19 -18.02
N ALA A 129 11.53 -5.25 -18.45
CA ALA A 129 10.97 -6.26 -19.35
C ALA A 129 9.95 -7.19 -18.68
N GLU A 130 9.91 -7.26 -17.34
CA GLU A 130 8.92 -8.05 -16.59
C GLU A 130 7.53 -7.40 -16.60
N VAL A 131 7.46 -6.08 -16.79
CA VAL A 131 6.20 -5.32 -16.81
C VAL A 131 5.92 -4.84 -18.24
N PRO A 132 4.80 -5.26 -18.87
CA PRO A 132 4.46 -4.80 -20.20
C PRO A 132 4.40 -3.28 -20.30
N ALA A 133 4.85 -2.74 -21.44
CA ALA A 133 4.77 -1.29 -21.69
C ALA A 133 3.31 -0.76 -21.66
N ALA A 134 2.33 -1.63 -21.93
CA ALA A 134 0.91 -1.32 -21.80
C ALA A 134 0.52 -1.05 -20.34
N ASP A 135 0.96 -1.90 -19.40
CA ASP A 135 0.73 -1.71 -17.97
C ASP A 135 1.39 -0.45 -17.44
N VAL A 136 2.62 -0.15 -17.87
CA VAL A 136 3.30 1.10 -17.50
C VAL A 136 2.47 2.33 -17.89
N ARG A 137 1.89 2.33 -19.09
CA ARG A 137 1.02 3.43 -19.54
C ARG A 137 -0.29 3.47 -18.75
N ALA A 138 -0.95 2.32 -18.59
CA ALA A 138 -2.21 2.25 -17.87
C ALA A 138 -2.08 2.67 -16.40
N LEU A 139 -0.99 2.27 -15.73
CA LEU A 139 -0.67 2.70 -14.37
C LEU A 139 -0.44 4.21 -14.28
N ARG A 140 0.32 4.77 -15.23
CA ARG A 140 0.53 6.22 -15.32
C ARG A 140 -0.79 6.97 -15.49
N ASP A 141 -1.65 6.51 -16.39
CA ASP A 141 -2.93 7.14 -16.69
C ASP A 141 -3.91 7.04 -15.51
N ALA A 142 -3.83 5.94 -14.74
CA ALA A 142 -4.64 5.71 -13.55
C ALA A 142 -4.10 6.39 -12.27
N ALA A 143 -2.87 6.94 -12.29
CA ALA A 143 -2.24 7.53 -11.12
C ALA A 143 -3.11 8.59 -10.38
N PRO A 144 -3.82 9.51 -11.08
CA PRO A 144 -4.72 10.45 -10.42
C PRO A 144 -5.87 9.77 -9.68
N GLU A 145 -6.44 8.69 -10.24
CA GLU A 145 -7.52 7.94 -9.62
C GLU A 145 -7.04 7.18 -8.38
N ILE A 146 -5.89 6.52 -8.47
CA ILE A 146 -5.25 5.85 -7.33
C ILE A 146 -4.97 6.85 -6.19
N ALA A 147 -4.40 8.02 -6.51
CA ALA A 147 -4.14 9.07 -5.53
C ALA A 147 -5.44 9.60 -4.90
N ASN A 148 -6.51 9.74 -5.67
CA ASN A 148 -7.83 10.12 -5.16
C ASN A 148 -8.40 9.08 -4.18
N THR A 149 -8.22 7.79 -4.47
CA THR A 149 -8.62 6.68 -3.57
C THR A 149 -7.83 6.70 -2.28
N VAL A 150 -6.50 6.89 -2.34
CA VAL A 150 -5.64 7.06 -1.16
C VAL A 150 -6.12 8.24 -0.32
N ARG A 151 -6.39 9.40 -0.94
CA ARG A 151 -6.93 10.58 -0.26
C ARG A 151 -8.25 10.28 0.44
N GLY A 152 -9.15 9.53 -0.21
CA GLY A 152 -10.43 9.12 0.35
C GLY A 152 -10.28 8.24 1.59
N LEU A 153 -9.38 7.25 1.53
CA LEU A 153 -9.08 6.39 2.66
C LEU A 153 -8.43 7.16 3.82
N LEU A 154 -7.45 8.02 3.55
CA LEU A 154 -6.80 8.85 4.57
C LEU A 154 -7.83 9.71 5.33
N LYS A 155 -8.75 10.38 4.61
CA LYS A 155 -9.83 11.15 5.24
C LYS A 155 -10.67 10.31 6.19
N ARG A 156 -10.94 9.06 5.83
CA ARG A 156 -11.75 8.15 6.64
C ARG A 156 -11.00 7.63 7.84
N VAL A 157 -9.71 7.31 7.71
CA VAL A 157 -8.83 7.01 8.85
C VAL A 157 -8.76 8.19 9.81
N TRP A 158 -8.55 9.41 9.29
CA TRP A 158 -8.49 10.63 10.10
C TRP A 158 -9.81 10.99 10.79
N SER A 159 -10.96 10.66 10.17
CA SER A 159 -12.27 10.78 10.83
C SER A 159 -12.52 9.68 11.87
N GLY A 160 -11.57 8.74 12.02
CA GLY A 160 -11.67 7.59 12.89
C GLY A 160 -12.64 6.54 12.37
N GLU A 161 -13.04 6.52 11.10
CA GLU A 161 -13.94 5.52 10.50
C GLU A 161 -13.22 4.20 10.18
N LEU A 162 -11.99 4.30 9.67
CA LEU A 162 -11.11 3.21 9.25
C LEU A 162 -9.80 3.21 10.07
N GLY A 163 -8.93 2.21 9.87
CA GLY A 163 -7.64 2.14 10.58
C GLY A 163 -7.83 1.95 12.09
N ARG A 164 -8.84 1.16 12.48
CA ARG A 164 -9.21 0.93 13.89
C ARG A 164 -8.53 -0.32 14.43
N PRO A 165 -8.30 -0.41 15.75
CA PRO A 165 -7.92 -1.66 16.38
C PRO A 165 -9.00 -2.75 16.11
N PRO A 166 -8.62 -4.03 16.07
CA PRO A 166 -9.59 -5.11 16.01
C PRO A 166 -10.54 -5.00 17.20
N GLY A 167 -11.85 -5.17 16.94
CA GLY A 167 -12.90 -4.99 17.96
C GLY A 167 -12.61 -5.81 19.22
N ALA A 168 -12.82 -5.21 20.39
CA ALA A 168 -12.42 -5.75 21.70
C ALA A 168 -13.00 -7.14 21.98
N ALA A 169 -12.24 -8.19 21.66
CA ALA A 169 -12.28 -9.44 22.42
C ALA A 169 -11.17 -9.33 23.47
N GLY A 170 -11.57 -9.13 24.71
CA GLY A 170 -10.70 -8.66 25.80
C GLY A 170 -9.39 -9.43 25.94
N SER A 171 -8.32 -8.68 26.12
CA SER A 171 -7.08 -9.03 26.82
C SER A 171 -6.12 -7.85 26.65
N ASP A 172 -5.03 -7.86 27.40
CA ASP A 172 -4.00 -6.83 27.51
C ASP A 172 -3.63 -6.15 26.18
N ALA A 173 -3.11 -4.92 26.25
CA ALA A 173 -2.63 -4.18 25.08
C ALA A 173 -1.72 -5.10 24.23
N ALA A 174 -2.23 -5.55 23.09
CA ALA A 174 -1.55 -6.53 22.27
C ALA A 174 -0.20 -5.94 21.83
N THR A 175 0.88 -6.68 22.07
CA THR A 175 2.25 -6.27 21.73
C THR A 175 2.54 -6.36 20.24
N SER A 176 1.64 -6.94 19.45
CA SER A 176 1.74 -7.06 17.99
C SER A 176 0.34 -7.13 17.39
N VAL A 177 0.04 -6.26 16.43
CA VAL A 177 -1.24 -6.23 15.72
C VAL A 177 -1.03 -5.80 14.28
N ARG A 178 -1.71 -6.47 13.34
CA ARG A 178 -1.96 -5.95 11.99
C ARG A 178 -3.44 -6.16 11.65
N ALA A 179 -4.21 -5.09 11.68
CA ALA A 179 -5.61 -5.09 11.26
C ALA A 179 -5.75 -4.35 9.94
N SER A 180 -5.74 -5.12 8.85
CA SER A 180 -5.72 -4.63 7.47
C SER A 180 -5.89 -5.82 6.50
N TRP A 181 -6.23 -5.53 5.24
CA TRP A 181 -6.06 -6.49 4.14
C TRP A 181 -4.59 -6.63 3.70
N LEU A 182 -3.77 -5.62 3.96
CA LEU A 182 -2.36 -5.46 3.58
C LEU A 182 -1.44 -5.39 4.82
#